data_AF-A0AAE5UX68-F1
#
_entry.id   AF-A0AAE5UX68-F1
#
_cell.length_a   1.000
_cell.length_b   1.000
_cell.length_c   1.000
_cell.angle_alpha   90.00
_cell.angle_beta   90.00
_cell.angle_gamma   90.00
#
_symmetry.space_group_name_H-M   'P 1'
#
loop_
_entity.id
_entity.type
_entity.pdbx_description
1 polymer ?
#
loop_
_entity_poly.entity_id
_entity_poly.type
_entity_poly.pdbx_seq_one_letter_code
_entity_poly.pdbx_strand_id
1 'polypeptide(L)'
;MKMQIEIIPEFANGGYSLSWNDTLYQTQFRNDVFLLENRPQELYCYVFNNKKDTLGFYRGLSSPRQWTYFQTRENTDSIINLKFLVGTNHFSEFLFEQSQEYIEKFNENNRERIEFKPIKVDLKTDLRKKLDIELINIKN
;
A
#
# COMPACT_ATOMS: atom_id res chain seq x y z
N MET A 1 11.57 3.50 5.36
CA MET A 1 10.51 3.12 6.32
C MET A 1 10.47 1.60 6.39
N LYS A 2 10.46 0.99 7.59
CA LYS A 2 10.42 -0.46 7.73
C LYS A 2 9.01 -0.90 8.08
N MET A 3 8.51 -1.94 7.41
CA MET A 3 7.20 -2.52 7.72
C MET A 3 7.19 -4.01 7.41
N GLN A 4 6.25 -4.74 8.01
CA GLN A 4 6.01 -6.14 7.70
C GLN A 4 4.88 -6.28 6.69
N ILE A 5 5.08 -7.14 5.70
CA ILE A 5 4.03 -7.59 4.78
C ILE A 5 3.75 -9.08 4.99
N GLU A 6 2.53 -9.45 4.67
CA GLU A 6 2.05 -10.82 4.71
C GLU A 6 1.32 -11.15 3.41
N ILE A 7 1.75 -12.22 2.75
CA ILE A 7 1.12 -12.75 1.53
C ILE A 7 0.60 -14.16 1.86
N ILE A 8 -0.68 -14.39 1.61
CA ILE A 8 -1.36 -15.66 1.89
C ILE A 8 -1.98 -16.18 0.59
N PRO A 9 -1.72 -17.43 0.19
CA PRO A 9 -2.50 -18.08 -0.87
C PRO A 9 -3.91 -18.38 -0.35
N GLU A 10 -4.92 -17.88 -1.05
CA GLU A 10 -6.33 -17.97 -0.62
C GLU A 10 -7.12 -18.96 -1.48
N PHE A 11 -6.77 -19.09 -2.77
CA PHE A 11 -7.53 -19.89 -3.74
C PHE A 11 -6.62 -20.80 -4.55
N ALA A 12 -7.11 -22.00 -4.88
CA ALA A 12 -6.38 -23.02 -5.65
C ALA A 12 -5.91 -22.56 -7.04
N ASN A 13 -6.47 -21.46 -7.57
CA ASN A 13 -6.22 -20.99 -8.94
C ASN A 13 -5.21 -19.83 -9.00
N GLY A 14 -4.30 -19.69 -8.02
CA GLY A 14 -3.30 -18.62 -7.99
C GLY A 14 -3.82 -17.28 -7.45
N GLY A 15 -4.85 -17.31 -6.61
CA GLY A 15 -5.35 -16.14 -5.92
C GLY A 15 -4.71 -15.97 -4.54
N TYR A 16 -4.32 -14.74 -4.22
CA TYR A 16 -3.58 -14.39 -3.01
C TYR A 16 -4.18 -13.17 -2.33
N SER A 17 -4.02 -13.10 -1.01
CA SER A 17 -4.15 -11.85 -0.25
C SER A 17 -2.76 -11.29 0.08
N LEU A 18 -2.63 -9.97 0.02
CA LEU A 18 -1.49 -9.20 0.51
C LEU A 18 -2.02 -8.30 1.62
N SER A 19 -1.32 -8.23 2.75
CA SER A 19 -1.64 -7.31 3.84
C SER A 19 -0.40 -6.72 4.50
N TRP A 20 -0.56 -5.52 5.06
CA TRP A 20 0.46 -4.82 5.82
C TRP A 20 -0.19 -3.85 6.80
N ASN A 21 0.57 -3.42 7.80
CA ASN A 21 0.16 -2.30 8.65
C ASN A 21 0.75 -1.02 8.07
N ASP A 22 -0.09 -0.02 7.84
CA ASP A 22 0.38 1.26 7.34
C ASP A 22 1.06 2.05 8.47
N THR A 23 2.37 2.21 8.36
CA THR A 23 3.22 2.91 9.33
C THR A 23 3.48 4.38 8.99
N LEU A 24 2.79 4.95 7.98
CA LEU A 24 2.86 6.40 7.71
C LEU A 24 2.38 7.19 8.92
N TYR A 25 3.05 8.31 9.21
CA TYR A 25 2.78 9.24 10.33
C TYR A 25 2.72 8.63 11.73
N GLN A 26 3.18 7.39 11.91
CA GLN A 26 3.13 6.71 13.21
C GLN A 26 3.92 7.44 14.31
N THR A 27 4.90 8.27 13.95
CA THR A 27 5.64 9.12 14.91
C THR A 27 4.88 10.40 15.32
N GLN A 28 3.87 10.81 14.55
CA GLN A 28 3.12 12.05 14.75
C GLN A 28 1.83 11.83 15.54
N PHE A 29 1.24 10.63 15.47
CA PHE A 29 0.00 10.30 16.17
C PHE A 29 0.27 9.19 17.19
N ARG A 30 0.10 9.50 18.49
CA ARG A 30 0.39 8.58 19.62
C ARG A 30 -0.68 7.49 19.83
N ASN A 31 -1.81 7.56 19.12
CA ASN A 31 -2.98 6.74 19.39
C ASN A 31 -3.53 6.19 18.06
N ASP A 32 -3.66 4.86 17.96
CA ASP A 32 -3.95 4.17 16.68
C ASP A 32 -5.31 4.57 16.08
N VAL A 33 -6.30 4.90 16.92
CA VAL A 33 -7.63 5.35 16.45
C VAL A 33 -7.54 6.73 15.79
N PHE A 34 -6.82 7.67 16.41
CA PHE A 34 -6.61 9.01 15.87
C PHE A 34 -5.80 9.00 14.56
N LEU A 35 -4.85 8.07 14.42
CA LEU A 35 -4.06 7.90 13.19
C LEU A 35 -4.96 7.56 11.98
N LEU A 36 -6.07 6.85 12.19
CA LEU A 36 -6.91 6.33 11.11
C LEU A 36 -7.94 7.34 10.63
N GLU A 37 -8.58 8.02 11.56
CA GLU A 37 -9.58 9.06 11.26
C GLU A 37 -8.90 10.33 10.72
N ASN A 38 -7.71 10.68 11.21
CA ASN A 38 -7.13 12.00 10.96
C ASN A 38 -5.94 12.04 10.00
N ARG A 39 -5.39 10.91 9.54
CA ARG A 39 -4.25 10.98 8.61
C ARG A 39 -4.73 11.44 7.22
N PRO A 40 -4.12 12.48 6.63
CA PRO A 40 -4.50 12.96 5.31
C PRO A 40 -3.93 12.10 4.17
N GLN A 41 -3.00 11.20 4.46
CA GLN A 41 -2.29 10.37 3.48
C GLN A 41 -2.13 8.94 3.99
N GLU A 42 -2.04 7.98 3.07
CA GLU A 42 -1.87 6.56 3.36
C GLU A 42 -1.04 5.84 2.28
N LEU A 43 -0.55 4.64 2.59
CA LEU A 43 0.25 3.84 1.66
C LEU A 43 -0.66 3.11 0.67
N TYR A 44 -0.54 3.45 -0.60
CA TYR A 44 -1.08 2.67 -1.69
C TYR A 44 -0.10 1.58 -2.09
N CYS A 45 -0.63 0.46 -2.59
CA CYS A 45 0.17 -0.64 -3.11
C CYS A 45 -0.43 -1.13 -4.43
N TYR A 46 0.42 -1.25 -5.45
CA TYR A 46 0.10 -1.88 -6.71
C TYR A 46 0.93 -3.14 -6.88
N VAL A 47 0.29 -4.24 -7.28
CA VAL A 47 0.93 -5.54 -7.49
C VAL A 47 1.06 -5.77 -8.98
N PHE A 48 2.28 -5.98 -9.44
CA PHE A 48 2.57 -6.25 -10.85
C PHE A 48 3.23 -7.61 -11.03
N ASN A 49 3.04 -8.26 -12.17
CA ASN A 49 3.89 -9.38 -12.58
C ASN A 49 5.23 -8.87 -13.17
N ASN A 50 6.06 -9.80 -13.61
CA ASN A 50 7.34 -9.51 -14.26
C ASN A 50 7.19 -8.82 -15.64
N LYS A 51 6.03 -8.93 -16.28
CA LYS A 51 5.68 -8.25 -17.54
C LYS A 51 5.10 -6.86 -17.34
N LYS A 52 4.98 -6.40 -16.08
CA LYS A 52 4.34 -5.14 -15.65
C LYS A 52 2.82 -5.10 -15.83
N ASP A 53 2.17 -6.26 -15.99
CA ASP A 53 0.72 -6.35 -15.92
C ASP A 53 0.27 -6.16 -14.46
N THR A 54 -0.83 -5.43 -14.26
CA THR A 54 -1.39 -5.23 -12.91
C THR A 54 -2.18 -6.47 -12.49
N LEU A 55 -1.86 -7.03 -11.33
CA LEU A 55 -2.51 -8.22 -10.75
C LEU A 55 -3.53 -7.87 -9.66
N GLY A 56 -3.38 -6.71 -9.03
CA GLY A 56 -4.22 -6.22 -7.93
C GLY A 56 -3.68 -4.91 -7.37
N PHE A 57 -4.48 -4.22 -6.56
CA PHE A 57 -4.07 -2.96 -5.96
C PHE A 57 -4.92 -2.60 -4.73
N TYR A 58 -4.33 -1.80 -3.86
CA TYR A 58 -5.00 -1.09 -2.78
C TYR A 58 -4.88 0.43 -3.00
N ARG A 59 -6.00 1.14 -2.91
CA ARG A 59 -6.11 2.60 -3.06
C ARG A 59 -6.97 3.24 -1.96
N GLY A 60 -6.75 2.86 -0.72
CA GLY A 60 -7.20 3.69 0.39
C GLY A 60 -8.61 3.48 0.90
N LEU A 61 -8.74 2.96 2.11
CA LEU A 61 -9.97 2.66 2.84
C LEU A 61 -9.87 3.14 4.31
N SER A 62 -8.86 3.95 4.67
CA SER A 62 -8.65 4.40 6.06
C SER A 62 -8.53 3.27 7.11
N SER A 63 -7.98 2.12 6.72
CA SER A 63 -7.81 0.98 7.64
C SER A 63 -6.40 0.94 8.27
N PRO A 64 -6.25 0.47 9.52
CA PRO A 64 -4.92 0.27 10.14
C PRO A 64 -4.18 -0.89 9.49
N ARG A 65 -4.92 -1.98 9.24
CA ARG A 65 -4.45 -3.10 8.44
C ARG A 65 -4.94 -2.91 7.02
N GLN A 66 -4.01 -2.62 6.13
CA GLN A 66 -4.28 -2.55 4.71
C GLN A 66 -4.19 -3.94 4.12
N TRP A 67 -5.06 -4.21 3.17
CA TRP A 67 -5.04 -5.48 2.45
C TRP A 67 -5.64 -5.34 1.06
N THR A 68 -5.22 -6.24 0.17
CA THR A 68 -5.80 -6.40 -1.17
C THR A 68 -5.71 -7.85 -1.59
N TYR A 69 -6.67 -8.31 -2.38
CA TYR A 69 -6.51 -9.53 -3.15
C TYR A 69 -5.76 -9.22 -4.46
N PHE A 70 -5.04 -10.20 -4.98
CA PHE A 70 -4.47 -10.16 -6.31
C PHE A 70 -4.47 -11.57 -6.93
N GLN A 71 -4.52 -11.61 -8.26
CA GLN A 71 -4.64 -12.86 -9.00
C GLN A 71 -3.41 -13.06 -9.88
N THR A 72 -2.76 -14.21 -9.78
CA THR A 72 -1.67 -14.64 -10.66
C THR A 72 -2.22 -15.56 -11.74
N ARG A 73 -1.54 -15.65 -12.88
CA ARG A 73 -1.76 -16.75 -13.83
C ARG A 73 -0.99 -17.97 -13.35
N GLU A 74 -1.68 -19.11 -13.27
CA GLU A 74 -1.09 -20.40 -12.92
C GLU A 74 0.21 -20.64 -13.70
N ASN A 75 1.28 -21.00 -12.99
CA ASN A 75 2.57 -21.39 -13.52
C ASN A 75 3.39 -20.31 -14.27
N THR A 76 2.92 -19.07 -14.44
CA THR A 76 3.69 -18.02 -15.14
C THR A 76 4.07 -16.82 -14.26
N ASP A 77 3.24 -16.43 -13.31
CA ASP A 77 3.49 -15.25 -12.47
C ASP A 77 4.08 -15.63 -11.10
N SER A 78 5.17 -16.39 -11.11
CA SER A 78 5.89 -16.81 -9.89
C SER A 78 6.66 -15.65 -9.22
N ILE A 79 6.78 -14.51 -9.87
CA ILE A 79 7.46 -13.32 -9.36
C ILE A 79 6.54 -12.13 -9.50
N ILE A 80 6.31 -11.45 -8.38
CA ILE A 80 5.56 -10.20 -8.33
C ILE A 80 6.44 -9.03 -7.91
N ASN A 81 6.03 -7.83 -8.29
CA ASN A 81 6.61 -6.57 -7.88
C ASN A 81 5.56 -5.76 -7.14
N LEU A 82 5.82 -5.46 -5.87
CA LEU A 82 5.01 -4.59 -5.03
C LEU A 82 5.52 -3.16 -5.19
N LYS A 83 4.68 -2.27 -5.72
CA LYS A 83 4.99 -0.84 -5.83
C LYS A 83 4.17 -0.07 -4.81
N PHE A 84 4.85 0.41 -3.77
CA PHE A 84 4.26 1.31 -2.78
C PHE A 84 4.40 2.77 -3.21
N LEU A 85 3.41 3.58 -2.84
CA LEU A 85 3.45 5.03 -2.97
C LEU A 85 2.58 5.70 -1.91
N VAL A 86 2.85 6.96 -1.58
CA VAL A 86 1.98 7.75 -0.71
C VAL A 86 0.82 8.31 -1.53
N GLY A 87 -0.40 8.01 -1.11
CA GLY A 87 -1.64 8.52 -1.70
C GLY A 87 -2.43 9.38 -0.71
N THR A 88 -3.43 10.10 -1.22
CA THR A 88 -4.39 10.85 -0.40
C THR A 88 -5.35 9.90 0.27
N ASN A 89 -5.56 10.04 1.57
CA ASN A 89 -6.62 9.33 2.26
C ASN A 89 -7.95 10.05 2.03
N HIS A 90 -8.80 9.50 1.15
CA HIS A 90 -10.09 10.11 0.80
C HIS A 90 -11.14 10.03 1.91
N PHE A 91 -10.90 9.24 2.96
CA PHE A 91 -11.80 9.08 4.09
C PHE A 91 -11.28 9.78 5.36
N SER A 92 -10.31 10.69 5.21
CA SER A 92 -9.77 11.46 6.33
C SER A 92 -10.79 12.47 6.85
N GLU A 93 -11.21 12.30 8.10
CA GLU A 93 -12.06 13.27 8.82
C GLU A 93 -11.34 14.62 8.95
N PHE A 94 -10.04 14.60 9.24
CA PHE A 94 -9.23 15.81 9.26
C PHE A 94 -9.38 16.62 7.97
N LEU A 95 -9.24 15.99 6.80
CA LEU A 95 -9.39 16.67 5.50
C LEU A 95 -10.82 17.14 5.26
N PHE A 96 -11.83 16.39 5.73
CA PHE A 96 -13.23 16.77 5.63
C PHE A 96 -13.56 18.06 6.39
N GLU A 97 -12.89 18.31 7.53
CA GLU A 97 -13.07 19.52 8.34
C GLU A 97 -12.30 20.75 7.80
N GLN A 98 -11.42 20.57 6.81
CA GLN A 98 -10.62 21.68 6.29
C GLN A 98 -11.39 22.58 5.31
N SER A 99 -10.90 23.81 5.15
CA SER A 99 -11.42 24.73 4.14
C SER A 99 -11.11 24.25 2.72
N GLN A 100 -11.93 24.69 1.75
CA GLN A 100 -11.69 24.43 0.33
C GLN A 100 -10.30 24.90 -0.13
N GLU A 101 -9.86 26.09 0.33
CA GLU A 101 -8.53 26.64 0.05
C GLU A 101 -7.41 25.72 0.57
N TYR A 102 -7.58 25.15 1.77
CA TYR A 102 -6.62 24.20 2.31
C TYR A 102 -6.58 22.93 1.47
N ILE A 103 -7.74 22.37 1.09
CA ILE A 103 -7.84 21.15 0.29
C ILE A 103 -7.16 21.33 -1.07
N GLU A 104 -7.38 22.48 -1.73
CA GLU A 104 -6.73 22.82 -2.99
C GLU A 104 -5.21 22.86 -2.85
N LYS A 105 -4.70 23.59 -1.85
CA LYS A 105 -3.27 23.67 -1.56
C LYS A 105 -2.66 22.32 -1.18
N PHE A 106 -3.39 21.50 -0.42
CA PHE A 106 -2.99 20.14 -0.07
C PHE A 106 -2.85 19.27 -1.33
N ASN A 107 -3.83 19.33 -2.24
CA ASN A 107 -3.80 18.58 -3.49
C ASN A 107 -2.68 19.05 -4.41
N GLU A 108 -2.40 20.35 -4.48
CA GLU A 108 -1.27 20.92 -5.23
C GLU A 108 0.07 20.43 -4.69
N ASN A 109 0.27 20.50 -3.37
CA ASN A 109 1.51 20.06 -2.72
C ASN A 109 1.72 18.54 -2.85
N ASN A 110 0.63 17.77 -2.97
CA ASN A 110 0.69 16.32 -3.17
C ASN A 110 0.58 15.89 -4.64
N ARG A 111 0.68 16.81 -5.60
CA ARG A 111 0.77 16.45 -7.03
C ARG A 111 1.99 15.57 -7.32
N GLU A 112 3.11 15.84 -6.66
CA GLU A 112 4.29 14.99 -6.74
C GLU A 112 4.09 13.75 -5.87
N ARG A 113 3.91 12.60 -6.51
CA ARG A 113 3.75 11.32 -5.81
C ARG A 113 5.07 10.91 -5.18
N ILE A 114 5.07 10.72 -3.87
CA ILE A 114 6.17 10.04 -3.19
C ILE A 114 6.08 8.56 -3.55
N GLU A 115 7.01 8.10 -4.39
CA GLU A 115 7.09 6.71 -4.83
C GLU A 115 8.26 5.98 -4.14
N PHE A 116 8.09 4.68 -3.90
CA PHE A 116 9.13 3.83 -3.34
C PHE A 116 9.66 2.85 -4.37
N LYS A 117 10.92 2.43 -4.20
CA LYS A 117 11.53 1.38 -5.03
C LYS A 117 10.66 0.12 -4.99
N PRO A 118 10.38 -0.53 -6.14
CA PRO A 118 9.59 -1.76 -6.15
C PRO A 118 10.24 -2.88 -5.32
N ILE A 119 9.42 -3.64 -4.62
CA ILE A 119 9.85 -4.81 -3.86
C ILE A 119 9.48 -6.06 -4.64
N LYS A 120 10.49 -6.85 -4.99
CA LYS A 120 10.32 -8.09 -5.73
C LYS A 120 10.09 -9.24 -4.76
N VAL A 121 9.04 -10.03 -5.00
CA VAL A 121 8.69 -11.19 -4.17
C VAL A 121 8.55 -12.42 -5.07
N ASP A 122 9.20 -13.51 -4.66
CA ASP A 122 9.07 -14.83 -5.29
C ASP A 122 7.97 -15.65 -4.60
N LEU A 123 6.95 -16.02 -5.37
CA LEU A 123 5.76 -16.79 -4.99
C LEU A 123 5.88 -18.30 -5.24
N LYS A 124 7.03 -18.84 -5.68
CA LYS A 124 7.20 -20.27 -6.06
C LYS A 124 6.75 -21.31 -5.04
N THR A 125 6.47 -20.92 -3.81
CA THR A 125 5.91 -21.78 -2.77
C THR A 125 4.47 -21.35 -2.49
N ASP A 126 3.50 -22.26 -2.55
CA ASP A 126 2.10 -22.05 -2.14
C ASP A 126 1.94 -21.91 -0.61
N LEU A 127 2.95 -21.36 0.06
CA LEU A 127 2.98 -21.16 1.49
C LEU A 127 2.84 -19.67 1.80
N ARG A 128 2.17 -19.39 2.92
CA ARG A 128 2.12 -18.08 3.54
C ARG A 128 3.52 -17.50 3.72
N LYS A 129 3.74 -16.26 3.27
CA LYS A 129 5.00 -15.53 3.40
C LYS A 129 4.81 -14.33 4.33
N LYS A 130 5.66 -14.22 5.33
CA LYS A 130 5.83 -13.00 6.16
C LYS A 130 7.21 -12.43 5.86
N LEU A 131 7.26 -11.16 5.47
CA LEU A 131 8.50 -10.50 5.04
C LEU A 131 8.60 -9.13 5.71
N ASP A 132 9.74 -8.85 6.31
CA ASP A 132 10.09 -7.49 6.72
C ASP A 132 10.72 -6.78 5.52
N ILE A 133 10.16 -5.64 5.15
CA ILE A 133 10.56 -4.86 3.99
C ILE A 133 10.98 -3.44 4.40
N GLU A 134 11.82 -2.84 3.57
CA GLU A 134 12.20 -1.44 3.70
C GLU A 134 11.75 -0.66 2.47
N LEU A 135 10.86 0.31 2.68
CA LEU A 135 10.45 1.28 1.68
C LEU A 135 11.56 2.33 1.54
N ILE A 136 12.20 2.33 0.37
CA ILE A 136 13.25 3.27 -0.03
C ILE A 136 12.63 4.26 -1.01
N ASN A 137 12.57 5.53 -0.62
CA ASN A 137 12.02 6.60 -1.44
C ASN A 137 12.84 6.76 -2.73
N ILE A 138 12.17 6.80 -3.87
CA ILE A 138 12.76 7.21 -5.14
C ILE A 138 12.78 8.74 -5.09
N LYS A 139 13.92 9.34 -4.71
CA LYS A 139 14.08 10.78 -4.83
C LYS A 139 13.81 11.16 -6.29
N ASN A 140 12.79 11.99 -6.52
CA ASN A 140 12.67 12.78 -7.73
C ASN A 140 13.73 13.88 -7.72
#